data_AF-A0A1Q7MLL5-F1
#
_entry.id   AF-A0A1Q7MLL5-F1
#
_cell.length_a   1.000
_cell.length_b   1.000
_cell.length_c   1.000
_cell.angle_alpha   90.00
_cell.angle_beta   90.00
_cell.angle_gamma   90.00
#
_symmetry.space_group_name_H-M   'P 1'
#
loop_
_entity.id
_entity.type
_entity.pdbx_description
1 polymer ?
#
loop_
_entity_poly.entity_id
_entity_poly.type
_entity_poly.pdbx_seq_one_letter_code
_entity_poly.pdbx_strand_id
1 'polypeptide(L)'
;MHLSTILISPFLFLLLITSVFGAPSVSFENTTKINPPPPLNASASASPNPASVGQQVSFSCTATGGIQPYSFSWTFGDGSSGTGPNPTHTYATTGAMVATCTVMDQIGSSASDSTPVIVV
;
A
#
# COMPACT_ATOMS: atom_id res chain seq x y z
N MET A 1 11.91 44.97 27.70
CA MET A 1 12.15 44.48 26.32
C MET A 1 12.65 43.06 26.42
N HIS A 2 11.89 42.09 25.93
CA HIS A 2 12.22 40.68 25.99
C HIS A 2 13.04 40.33 24.74
N LEU A 3 14.30 39.93 24.88
CA LEU A 3 15.08 39.40 23.75
C LEU A 3 15.58 37.99 24.13
N SER A 4 15.08 37.03 23.36
CA SER A 4 15.35 35.60 23.49
C SER A 4 16.76 35.24 23.02
N THR A 5 17.43 34.38 23.79
CA THR A 5 18.74 33.81 23.48
C THR A 5 18.61 32.72 22.41
N ILE A 6 19.22 32.93 21.23
CA ILE A 6 19.33 31.93 20.16
C ILE A 6 20.61 31.10 20.40
N LEU A 7 20.45 29.80 20.62
CA LEU A 7 21.53 28.82 20.76
C LEU A 7 22.21 28.57 19.40
N ILE A 8 23.53 28.50 19.48
CA ILE A 8 24.52 28.44 18.42
C ILE A 8 24.63 26.99 17.93
N SER A 9 24.53 26.75 16.61
CA SER A 9 24.83 25.46 15.97
C SER A 9 26.20 25.55 15.24
N PRO A 10 27.08 24.53 15.31
CA PRO A 10 28.54 24.69 15.28
C PRO A 10 29.15 24.69 13.86
N PHE A 11 28.55 25.41 12.91
CA PHE A 11 28.98 25.36 11.50
C PHE A 11 29.95 26.49 11.10
N LEU A 12 30.96 26.82 11.93
CA LEU A 12 31.88 27.92 11.62
C LEU A 12 33.34 27.72 12.02
N PHE A 13 33.89 26.50 11.96
CA PHE A 13 35.31 26.32 12.31
C PHE A 13 36.17 25.47 11.37
N LEU A 14 35.89 25.44 10.06
CA LEU A 14 36.85 24.80 9.15
C LEU A 14 36.89 25.42 7.76
N LEU A 15 37.20 26.71 7.67
CA LEU A 15 37.55 27.36 6.39
C LEU A 15 38.97 27.92 6.43
N LEU A 16 39.96 27.02 6.49
CA LEU A 16 41.36 27.33 6.22
C LEU A 16 42.05 26.12 5.56
N ILE A 17 41.64 25.70 4.35
CA ILE A 17 42.59 25.09 3.41
C ILE A 17 42.16 25.45 1.97
N THR A 18 42.78 26.49 1.41
CA THR A 18 42.91 26.62 -0.05
C THR A 18 43.94 25.58 -0.52
N SER A 19 43.51 24.59 -1.29
CA SER A 19 44.43 23.79 -2.10
C SER A 19 44.03 23.88 -3.56
N VAL A 20 44.89 24.60 -4.27
CA VAL A 20 45.05 24.69 -5.72
C VAL A 20 45.02 23.31 -6.37
N PHE A 21 44.37 23.22 -7.54
CA PHE A 21 44.48 22.24 -8.64
C PHE A 21 43.08 21.97 -9.21
N GLY A 22 42.88 22.42 -10.45
CA GLY A 22 41.70 22.13 -11.24
C GLY A 22 41.62 20.65 -11.59
N ALA A 23 40.93 19.88 -10.75
CA ALA A 23 40.17 18.75 -11.24
C ALA A 23 38.80 19.28 -11.70
N PRO A 24 38.21 18.81 -12.82
CA PRO A 24 36.76 18.89 -12.89
C PRO A 24 36.27 18.19 -11.62
N SER A 25 35.52 18.89 -10.79
CA SER A 25 34.76 18.26 -9.72
C SER A 25 33.83 17.28 -10.43
N VAL A 26 34.26 16.02 -10.55
CA VAL A 26 33.39 14.93 -10.98
C VAL A 26 32.44 14.75 -9.81
N SER A 27 31.35 15.51 -9.85
CA SER A 27 30.17 15.23 -9.06
C SER A 27 29.66 13.88 -9.53
N PHE A 28 30.08 12.82 -8.85
CA PHE A 28 29.28 11.62 -8.79
C PHE A 28 28.05 11.99 -7.96
N GLU A 29 27.10 12.66 -8.60
CA GLU A 29 25.73 12.43 -8.19
C GLU A 29 25.45 10.98 -8.55
N ASN A 30 25.71 10.07 -7.61
CA ASN A 30 25.00 8.81 -7.60
C ASN A 30 23.55 9.15 -7.26
N THR A 31 22.86 9.81 -8.20
CA THR A 31 21.43 9.89 -8.22
C THR A 31 20.98 8.46 -8.46
N THR A 32 20.88 7.69 -7.38
CA THR A 32 19.89 6.64 -7.36
C THR A 32 18.60 7.38 -7.65
N LYS A 33 18.15 7.29 -8.90
CA LYS A 33 16.84 7.75 -9.30
C LYS A 33 15.89 6.86 -8.51
N ILE A 34 15.61 7.24 -7.26
CA ILE A 34 14.62 6.59 -6.42
C ILE A 34 13.28 6.94 -7.04
N ASN A 35 12.93 6.28 -8.14
CA ASN A 35 11.59 6.35 -8.67
C ASN A 35 10.71 5.78 -7.56
N PRO A 36 9.84 6.57 -6.92
CA PRO A 36 9.01 6.05 -5.85
C PRO A 36 8.22 4.85 -6.40
N PRO A 37 8.02 3.80 -5.59
CA PRO A 37 7.15 2.70 -5.97
C PRO A 37 5.81 3.26 -6.44
N PRO A 38 5.19 2.70 -7.49
CA PRO A 38 3.83 3.09 -7.86
C PRO A 38 2.92 2.94 -6.64
N PRO A 39 1.87 3.76 -6.50
CA PRO A 39 0.92 3.60 -5.39
C PRO A 39 0.33 2.19 -5.40
N LEU A 40 0.20 1.59 -4.21
CA LEU A 40 -0.46 0.30 -4.07
C LEU A 40 -1.94 0.45 -4.40
N ASN A 41 -2.45 -0.39 -5.30
CA ASN A 41 -3.86 -0.48 -5.64
C ASN A 41 -4.33 -1.92 -5.49
N ALA A 42 -5.52 -2.08 -4.91
CA ALA A 42 -6.23 -3.35 -4.83
C ALA A 42 -7.41 -3.33 -5.80
N SER A 43 -7.71 -4.44 -6.45
CA SER A 43 -8.93 -4.60 -7.27
C SER A 43 -9.59 -5.91 -6.89
N ALA A 44 -10.80 -5.84 -6.33
CA ALA A 44 -11.59 -6.96 -5.87
C ALA A 44 -12.73 -7.25 -6.85
N SER A 45 -13.02 -8.54 -7.02
CA SER A 45 -14.12 -9.01 -7.84
C SER A 45 -14.73 -10.26 -7.22
N ALA A 46 -16.02 -10.47 -7.49
CA ALA A 46 -16.77 -11.62 -7.00
C ALA A 46 -17.63 -12.20 -8.13
N SER A 47 -17.68 -13.53 -8.22
CA SER A 47 -18.51 -14.24 -9.18
C SER A 47 -18.96 -15.58 -8.60
N PRO A 48 -20.24 -15.96 -8.73
CA PRO A 48 -21.33 -15.22 -9.40
C PRO A 48 -21.91 -14.07 -8.57
N ASN A 49 -22.48 -13.06 -9.24
CA ASN A 49 -23.21 -11.95 -8.63
C ASN A 49 -24.34 -11.50 -9.58
N PRO A 50 -25.63 -11.71 -9.25
CA PRO A 50 -26.13 -12.25 -7.97
C PRO A 50 -25.82 -13.74 -7.77
N ALA A 51 -25.76 -14.17 -6.52
CA ALA A 51 -25.58 -15.55 -6.09
C ALA A 51 -26.82 -16.07 -5.36
N SER A 52 -27.08 -17.37 -5.41
CA SER A 52 -28.18 -17.97 -4.62
C SER A 52 -27.71 -18.27 -3.19
N VAL A 53 -28.63 -18.31 -2.23
CA VAL A 53 -28.30 -18.83 -0.87
C VAL A 53 -27.68 -20.23 -0.96
N GLY A 54 -26.57 -20.45 -0.25
CA GLY A 54 -25.86 -21.73 -0.27
C GLY A 54 -24.98 -21.94 -1.52
N GLN A 55 -24.96 -21.00 -2.47
CA GLN A 55 -24.08 -21.03 -3.62
C GLN A 55 -22.68 -20.54 -3.24
N GLN A 56 -21.66 -21.25 -3.69
CA GLN A 56 -20.27 -20.83 -3.52
C GLN A 56 -19.97 -19.64 -4.44
N VAL A 57 -19.49 -18.56 -3.85
CA VAL A 57 -19.01 -17.35 -4.54
C VAL A 57 -17.49 -17.35 -4.49
N SER A 58 -16.88 -17.21 -5.66
CA SER A 58 -15.44 -17.06 -5.81
C SER A 58 -15.06 -15.60 -5.82
N PHE A 59 -14.10 -15.25 -4.98
CA PHE A 59 -13.55 -13.90 -4.90
C PHE A 59 -12.18 -13.89 -5.54
N SER A 60 -11.82 -12.78 -6.17
CA SER A 60 -10.48 -12.57 -6.71
C SER A 60 -10.03 -11.15 -6.38
N CYS A 61 -8.82 -11.03 -5.85
CA CYS A 61 -8.19 -9.76 -5.54
C CYS A 61 -6.82 -9.70 -6.18
N THR A 62 -6.60 -8.61 -6.90
CA THR A 62 -5.34 -8.32 -7.57
C THR A 62 -4.72 -7.08 -6.96
N ALA A 63 -3.40 -7.09 -6.85
CA ALA A 63 -2.60 -5.98 -6.34
C ALA A 63 -1.71 -5.45 -7.46
N THR A 64 -1.67 -4.13 -7.64
CA THR A 64 -0.76 -3.47 -8.57
C THR A 64 -0.04 -2.32 -7.88
N GLY A 65 1.21 -2.05 -8.29
CA GLY A 65 2.07 -1.09 -7.59
C GLY A 65 2.56 -1.60 -6.23
N GLY A 66 3.06 -0.71 -5.38
CA GLY A 66 3.64 -1.06 -4.08
C GLY A 66 4.91 -1.92 -4.18
N ILE A 67 5.27 -2.56 -3.07
CA ILE A 67 6.46 -3.42 -2.97
C ILE A 67 6.06 -4.84 -2.54
N GLN A 68 6.35 -5.82 -3.40
CA GLN A 68 6.15 -7.25 -3.10
C GLN A 68 7.07 -7.72 -1.96
N PRO A 69 6.68 -8.76 -1.19
CA PRO A 69 5.46 -9.57 -1.34
C PRO A 69 4.19 -8.90 -0.81
N TYR A 70 3.03 -9.27 -1.38
CA TYR A 70 1.72 -8.80 -0.93
C TYR A 70 1.06 -9.79 0.02
N SER A 71 0.36 -9.26 1.02
CA SER A 71 -0.54 -10.02 1.90
C SER A 71 -1.98 -9.66 1.57
N PHE A 72 -2.83 -10.68 1.40
CA PHE A 72 -4.24 -10.51 1.04
C PHE A 72 -5.14 -10.99 2.18
N SER A 73 -6.07 -10.13 2.59
CA SER A 73 -7.10 -10.42 3.59
C SER A 73 -8.46 -9.99 3.08
N TRP A 74 -9.51 -10.67 3.53
CA TRP A 74 -10.87 -10.46 3.06
C TRP A 74 -11.86 -10.41 4.22
N THR A 75 -12.87 -9.56 4.08
CA THR A 75 -14.07 -9.56 4.92
C THR A 75 -15.29 -9.65 4.04
N PHE A 76 -16.15 -10.65 4.22
CA PHE A 76 -17.28 -10.92 3.31
C PHE A 76 -18.56 -10.13 3.65
N GLY A 77 -18.55 -9.37 4.76
CA GLY A 77 -19.69 -8.53 5.18
C GLY A 77 -20.75 -9.27 6.00
N ASP A 78 -20.67 -10.60 6.12
CA ASP A 78 -21.51 -11.46 6.96
C ASP A 78 -20.86 -11.77 8.33
N GLY A 79 -19.69 -11.20 8.60
CA GLY A 79 -18.86 -11.49 9.77
C GLY A 79 -17.77 -12.56 9.52
N SER A 80 -17.79 -13.21 8.36
CA SER A 80 -16.75 -14.14 7.94
C SER A 80 -15.57 -13.39 7.29
N SER A 81 -14.38 -13.97 7.41
CA SER A 81 -13.15 -13.45 6.81
C SER A 81 -12.44 -14.52 5.98
N GLY A 82 -11.69 -14.08 4.97
CA GLY A 82 -10.88 -14.95 4.12
C GLY A 82 -9.43 -14.45 4.04
N THR A 83 -8.54 -15.34 3.57
CA THR A 83 -7.13 -14.99 3.33
C THR A 83 -6.70 -15.50 1.97
N GLY A 84 -5.73 -14.81 1.37
CA GLY A 84 -5.19 -15.16 0.06
C GLY A 84 -5.87 -14.41 -1.10
N PRO A 85 -5.33 -14.55 -2.32
CA PRO A 85 -5.76 -13.76 -3.46
C PRO A 85 -7.11 -14.22 -4.04
N ASN A 86 -7.46 -15.50 -3.90
CA ASN A 86 -8.68 -16.06 -4.48
C ASN A 86 -9.43 -16.97 -3.49
N PRO A 87 -10.00 -16.45 -2.39
CA PRO A 87 -10.80 -17.26 -1.49
C PRO A 87 -12.20 -17.53 -2.08
N THR A 88 -12.85 -18.57 -1.58
CA THR A 88 -14.26 -18.84 -1.85
C THR A 88 -15.06 -18.69 -0.56
N HIS A 89 -16.31 -18.25 -0.68
CA HIS A 89 -17.22 -18.11 0.46
C HIS A 89 -18.65 -18.45 0.06
N THR A 90 -19.45 -18.93 1.00
CA THR A 90 -20.84 -19.29 0.78
C THR A 90 -21.72 -18.52 1.77
N TYR A 91 -22.69 -17.78 1.25
CA TYR A 91 -23.62 -17.01 2.08
C TYR A 91 -24.83 -17.84 2.50
N ALA A 92 -25.15 -17.82 3.79
CA ALA A 92 -26.27 -18.54 4.38
C ALA A 92 -27.59 -17.73 4.42
N THR A 93 -27.51 -16.42 4.18
CA THR A 93 -28.65 -15.49 4.24
C THR A 93 -28.74 -14.68 2.96
N THR A 94 -29.97 -14.34 2.56
CA THR A 94 -30.21 -13.40 1.45
C THR A 94 -29.88 -11.97 1.88
N GLY A 95 -29.48 -11.14 0.93
CA GLY A 95 -29.13 -9.74 1.18
C GLY A 95 -27.95 -9.26 0.35
N ALA A 96 -27.67 -7.95 0.46
CA ALA A 96 -26.48 -7.36 -0.12
C ALA A 96 -25.31 -7.49 0.86
N MET A 97 -24.34 -8.32 0.51
CA MET A 97 -23.12 -8.55 1.28
C MET A 97 -21.98 -7.75 0.65
N VAL A 98 -21.20 -7.02 1.44
CA VAL A 98 -20.07 -6.24 0.92
C VAL A 98 -18.78 -6.97 1.23
N ALA A 99 -18.16 -7.54 0.19
CA ALA A 99 -16.88 -8.20 0.32
C ALA A 99 -15.75 -7.19 0.09
N THR A 100 -14.90 -6.99 1.08
CA THR A 100 -13.75 -6.09 1.01
C THR A 100 -12.45 -6.91 1.00
N CYS A 101 -11.65 -6.73 -0.04
CA CYS A 101 -10.26 -7.17 -0.04
C CYS A 101 -9.38 -6.07 0.53
N THR A 102 -8.45 -6.43 1.42
CA THR A 102 -7.37 -5.57 1.87
C THR A 102 -6.03 -6.22 1.52
N VAL A 103 -5.24 -5.48 0.76
CA VAL A 103 -3.89 -5.82 0.33
C VAL A 103 -2.90 -4.99 1.15
N MET A 104 -1.86 -5.64 1.67
CA MET A 104 -0.74 -4.98 2.34
C MET A 104 0.57 -5.33 1.62
N ASP A 105 1.43 -4.34 1.43
CA ASP A 105 2.76 -4.52 0.83
C ASP A 105 3.86 -4.75 1.90
N GLN A 106 5.11 -4.99 1.45
CA GLN A 106 6.23 -5.25 2.36
C GLN A 106 6.59 -4.06 3.26
N ILE A 107 6.32 -2.83 2.82
CA ILE A 107 6.67 -1.60 3.56
C ILE A 107 5.52 -1.11 4.46
N GLY A 108 4.41 -1.85 4.52
CA GLY A 108 3.25 -1.54 5.34
C GLY A 108 2.24 -0.60 4.68
N SER A 109 2.35 -0.34 3.37
CA SER A 109 1.28 0.32 2.63
C SER A 109 0.09 -0.63 2.49
N SER A 110 -1.11 -0.11 2.69
CA SER A 110 -2.35 -0.88 2.56
C SER A 110 -3.27 -0.25 1.51
N ALA A 111 -3.86 -1.09 0.66
CA ALA A 111 -4.91 -0.71 -0.27
C ALA A 111 -6.08 -1.67 -0.09
N SER A 112 -7.30 -1.17 -0.22
CA SER A 112 -8.50 -1.98 -0.08
C SER A 112 -9.47 -1.67 -1.20
N ASP A 113 -10.18 -2.69 -1.65
CA ASP A 113 -11.25 -2.56 -2.64
C ASP A 113 -12.45 -3.42 -2.22
N SER A 114 -13.66 -2.94 -2.53
CA SER A 114 -14.90 -3.58 -2.08
C SER A 114 -15.80 -3.91 -3.26
N THR A 115 -16.33 -5.13 -3.26
CA THR A 115 -17.25 -5.62 -4.27
C THR A 115 -18.56 -6.07 -3.59
N PRO A 116 -19.72 -5.53 -4.00
CA PRO A 116 -21.00 -5.97 -3.47
C PRO A 116 -21.38 -7.32 -4.09
N VAL A 117 -21.90 -8.24 -3.27
CA VAL A 117 -22.48 -9.50 -3.71
C VAL A 117 -23.94 -9.53 -3.29
N ILE A 118 -24.83 -9.63 -4.28
CA ILE A 118 -26.26 -9.73 -4.04
C ILE A 118 -26.64 -11.20 -3.91
N VAL A 119 -27.14 -11.60 -2.75
CA VAL A 119 -27.60 -12.96 -2.47
C VAL A 119 -29.12 -13.00 -2.53
N VAL A 120 -29.66 -13.82 -3.44
CA VAL A 120 -31.10 -13.96 -3.73
C VAL A 120 -31.64 -15.35 -3.42
#